data_AF-A7Z0I5-F1
#
_entry.id   AF-A7Z0I5-F1
#
_cell.length_a   1.000
_cell.length_b   1.000
_cell.length_c   1.000
_cell.angle_alpha   90.00
_cell.angle_beta   90.00
_cell.angle_gamma   90.00
#
_symmetry.space_group_name_H-M   'P 1'
#
loop_
_entity.id
_entity.type
_entity.pdbx_description
1 polymer ?
#
loop_
_entity_poly.entity_id
_entity_poly.type
_entity_poly.pdbx_seq_one_letter_code
_entity_poly.pdbx_strand_id
1 'polypeptide(L)'
;MNLSRERTITEIQNDYKEQVERQSQLMKRRRKGLFRRLIVFGALVLLTAIVLAGSLWSQTSSLSANEEKKAQLEKQVKELNAKQADLKDEISKLKDEDYVTELARRDLFMSGNGEILFNVEKKSK
;
A
#
# COMPACT_ATOMS: atom_id res chain seq x y z
N MET A 1 48.67 -63.21 29.42
CA MET A 1 47.44 -64.00 29.31
C MET A 1 46.31 -63.26 30.01
N ASN A 2 45.31 -62.79 29.27
CA ASN A 2 43.93 -62.69 29.78
C ASN A 2 42.99 -62.52 28.57
N LEU A 3 42.33 -63.62 28.21
CA LEU A 3 41.31 -63.69 27.17
C LEU A 3 39.95 -63.47 27.86
N SER A 4 39.44 -62.24 27.80
CA SER A 4 38.07 -61.95 28.24
C SER A 4 37.10 -62.68 27.30
N ARG A 5 36.54 -63.78 27.81
CA ARG A 5 35.55 -64.61 27.13
C ARG A 5 34.23 -63.83 27.03
N GLU A 6 33.97 -63.20 25.88
CA GLU A 6 32.64 -62.68 25.59
C GLU A 6 31.64 -63.85 25.57
N ARG A 7 30.61 -63.77 26.41
CA ARG A 7 29.51 -64.72 26.39
C ARG A 7 28.60 -64.34 25.22
N THR A 8 28.63 -65.12 24.15
CA THR A 8 27.67 -65.00 23.06
C THR A 8 26.29 -65.43 23.58
N ILE A 9 25.50 -64.48 24.07
CA ILE A 9 24.11 -64.71 24.46
C ILE A 9 23.31 -64.78 23.15
N THR A 10 22.94 -65.98 22.72
CA THR A 10 22.05 -66.19 21.59
C THR A 10 20.66 -65.65 21.93
N GLU A 11 20.18 -64.74 21.10
CA GLU A 11 18.87 -64.14 21.20
C GLU A 11 17.79 -65.25 21.11
N ILE A 12 16.87 -65.30 22.08
CA ILE A 12 15.78 -66.28 22.07
C ILE A 12 14.88 -65.99 20.86
N GLN A 13 14.96 -66.86 19.84
CA GLN A 13 14.04 -66.87 18.71
C GLN A 13 12.69 -67.35 19.21
N ASN A 14 11.72 -66.44 19.27
CA ASN A 14 10.36 -66.71 19.75
C ASN A 14 9.38 -66.04 18.80
N ASP A 15 8.31 -66.75 18.44
CA ASP A 15 7.19 -66.27 17.61
C ASP A 15 6.62 -64.94 18.12
N TYR A 16 6.64 -64.70 19.44
CA TYR A 16 6.23 -63.43 20.02
C TYR A 16 7.12 -62.25 19.58
N LYS A 17 8.44 -62.46 19.52
CA LYS A 17 9.40 -61.44 19.07
C LYS A 17 9.18 -61.09 17.60
N GLU A 18 9.00 -62.11 16.75
CA GLU A 18 8.69 -61.90 15.34
C GLU A 18 7.38 -61.12 15.14
N GLN A 19 6.35 -61.40 15.94
CA GLN A 19 5.08 -60.67 15.88
C GLN A 19 5.25 -59.20 16.27
N VAL A 20 5.98 -58.90 17.35
CA VAL A 20 6.25 -57.53 17.79
C VAL A 20 7.07 -56.77 16.74
N GLU A 21 8.09 -57.41 16.17
CA GLU A 21 8.89 -56.81 15.09
C GLU A 21 8.04 -56.53 13.86
N ARG A 22 7.20 -57.48 13.43
CA ARG A 22 6.28 -57.31 12.30
C ARG A 22 5.31 -56.15 12.53
N GLN A 23 4.72 -56.05 13.72
CA GLN A 23 3.85 -54.92 14.10
C GLN A 23 4.61 -53.59 14.08
N SER A 24 5.84 -53.56 14.61
CA SER A 24 6.67 -52.36 14.61
C SER A 24 7.03 -51.90 13.18
N GLN A 25 7.29 -52.84 12.27
CA GLN A 25 7.58 -52.57 10.87
C GLN A 25 6.35 -52.03 10.13
N LEU A 26 5.16 -52.59 10.39
CA LEU A 26 3.90 -52.09 9.85
C LEU A 26 3.61 -50.66 10.32
N MET A 27 3.79 -50.39 11.62
CA MET A 27 3.64 -49.04 12.18
C MET A 27 4.63 -48.05 11.59
N LYS A 28 5.91 -48.43 11.40
CA LYS A 28 6.92 -47.60 10.73
C LYS A 28 6.54 -47.30 9.28
N ARG A 29 6.03 -48.28 8.52
CA ARG A 29 5.54 -48.08 7.14
C ARG A 29 4.36 -47.11 7.09
N ARG A 30 3.39 -47.25 8.00
CA ARG A 30 2.24 -46.32 8.12
C ARG A 30 2.69 -44.89 8.46
N ARG A 31 3.59 -44.73 9.43
CA ARG A 31 4.16 -43.40 9.79
C ARG A 31 4.92 -42.77 8.63
N LYS A 32 5.72 -43.52 7.89
CA LYS A 32 6.43 -43.00 6.70
C LYS A 32 5.45 -42.45 5.65
N GLY A 33 4.34 -43.14 5.40
CA GLY A 33 3.29 -42.64 4.50
C GLY A 33 2.64 -41.35 4.99
N LEU A 34 2.33 -41.27 6.29
CA LEU A 34 1.76 -40.08 6.91
C LEU A 34 2.73 -38.88 6.83
N PHE A 35 3.99 -39.06 7.19
CA PHE A 35 5.00 -38.00 7.12
C PHE A 35 5.22 -37.49 5.69
N ARG A 36 5.23 -38.36 4.69
CA ARG A 36 5.31 -37.92 3.27
C ARG A 36 4.12 -37.04 2.89
N ARG A 37 2.90 -37.40 3.29
CA ARG A 37 1.70 -36.59 3.03
C ARG A 37 1.76 -35.24 3.76
N LEU A 38 2.22 -35.23 5.01
CA LEU A 38 2.37 -34.00 5.80
C LEU A 38 3.46 -33.08 5.24
N ILE A 39 4.57 -33.62 4.73
CA ILE A 39 5.62 -32.82 4.08
C ILE A 39 5.09 -32.13 2.82
N VAL A 40 4.35 -32.87 1.98
CA VAL A 40 3.74 -32.29 0.77
C VAL A 40 2.73 -31.19 1.13
N PHE A 41 1.87 -31.44 2.12
CA PHE A 41 0.92 -30.45 2.59
C PHE A 41 1.62 -29.23 3.21
N GLY A 42 2.64 -29.45 4.04
CA GLY A 42 3.43 -28.39 4.65
C GLY A 42 4.17 -27.54 3.61
N ALA A 43 4.71 -28.15 2.57
CA ALA A 43 5.33 -27.44 1.45
C ALA A 43 4.30 -26.57 0.70
N LEU A 44 3.09 -27.08 0.46
CA LEU A 44 2.00 -26.31 -0.14
C LEU A 44 1.65 -25.09 0.72
N VAL A 45 1.45 -25.29 2.03
CA VAL A 45 1.14 -24.21 2.97
C VAL A 45 2.27 -23.17 3.00
N LEU A 46 3.52 -23.59 3.06
CA LEU A 46 4.67 -22.69 3.02
C LEU A 46 4.72 -21.87 1.74
N LEU A 47 4.50 -22.50 0.58
CA LEU A 47 4.43 -21.78 -0.70
C LEU A 47 3.31 -20.73 -0.69
N THR A 48 2.12 -21.10 -0.21
CA THR A 48 1.01 -20.14 -0.10
C THR A 48 1.33 -18.99 0.85
N ALA A 49 1.97 -19.27 1.99
CA ALA A 49 2.36 -18.26 2.96
C ALA A 49 3.39 -17.28 2.39
N ILE A 50 4.36 -17.76 1.59
CA ILE A 50 5.34 -16.89 0.92
C ILE A 50 4.66 -15.95 -0.08
N VAL A 51 3.73 -16.47 -0.89
CA VAL A 51 2.98 -15.65 -1.87
C VAL A 51 2.13 -14.60 -1.17
N LEU A 52 1.42 -14.97 -0.09
CA LEU A 52 0.60 -14.04 0.69
C LEU A 52 1.47 -12.98 1.38
N ALA A 53 2.57 -13.36 2.02
CA ALA A 53 3.49 -12.42 2.66
C ALA A 53 4.08 -11.41 1.66
N GLY A 54 4.50 -11.88 0.48
CA GLY A 54 4.98 -11.00 -0.59
C GLY A 54 3.91 -10.04 -1.09
N SER A 55 2.67 -10.53 -1.25
CA SER A 55 1.53 -9.72 -1.68
C SER A 55 1.16 -8.63 -0.66
N LEU A 56 1.19 -8.95 0.63
CA LEU A 56 0.94 -7.99 1.71
C LEU A 56 2.04 -6.93 1.80
N TRP A 57 3.31 -7.32 1.63
CA TRP A 57 4.43 -6.37 1.61
C TRP A 57 4.32 -5.37 0.46
N SER A 58 3.97 -5.86 -0.74
CA SER A 58 3.74 -5.01 -1.91
C SER A 58 2.55 -4.05 -1.73
N GLN A 59 1.49 -4.50 -1.05
CA GLN A 59 0.32 -3.66 -0.78
C GLN A 59 0.66 -2.53 0.20
N THR A 60 1.40 -2.79 1.28
CA THR A 60 1.81 -1.75 2.23
C THR A 60 2.66 -0.66 1.58
N SER A 61 3.61 -1.00 0.71
CA SER A 61 4.41 0.02 0.01
C SER A 61 3.58 0.85 -0.98
N SER A 62 2.51 0.27 -1.56
CA SER A 62 1.60 1.01 -2.42
C SER A 62 0.66 1.92 -1.63
N LEU A 63 0.39 1.60 -0.36
CA LEU A 63 -0.54 2.33 0.48
C LEU A 63 -0.01 3.72 0.84
N SER A 64 1.27 3.83 1.26
CA SER A 64 1.88 5.12 1.57
C SER A 64 1.95 6.04 0.34
N ALA A 65 2.35 5.49 -0.82
CA ALA A 65 2.37 6.24 -2.06
C ALA A 65 0.96 6.68 -2.51
N ASN A 66 -0.07 5.87 -2.24
CA ASN A 66 -1.45 6.21 -2.53
C ASN A 66 -2.00 7.27 -1.56
N GLU A 67 -1.64 7.23 -0.28
CA GLU A 67 -2.00 8.24 0.71
C GLU A 67 -1.39 9.61 0.38
N GLU A 68 -0.11 9.65 -0.01
CA GLU A 68 0.55 10.89 -0.42
C GLU A 68 -0.09 11.47 -1.69
N LYS A 69 -0.33 10.64 -2.71
CA LYS A 69 -1.05 11.06 -3.92
C LYS A 69 -2.45 11.57 -3.61
N LYS A 70 -3.17 10.91 -2.70
CA LYS A 70 -4.50 11.34 -2.26
C LYS A 70 -4.44 12.73 -1.60
N ALA A 71 -3.49 12.95 -0.68
CA ALA A 71 -3.31 14.25 -0.03
C ALA A 71 -2.94 15.36 -1.03
N GLN A 72 -2.08 15.07 -2.01
CA GLN A 72 -1.72 16.01 -3.07
C GLN A 72 -2.93 16.35 -3.95
N LEU A 73 -3.72 15.36 -4.36
CA LEU A 73 -4.94 15.56 -5.15
C LEU A 73 -6.00 16.34 -4.38
N GLU A 74 -6.21 16.05 -3.09
CA GLU A 74 -7.13 16.82 -2.24
C GLU A 74 -6.71 18.28 -2.14
N LYS A 75 -5.41 18.56 -2.04
CA LYS A 75 -4.87 19.92 -2.05
C LYS A 75 -5.14 20.62 -3.40
N GLN A 76 -4.87 19.94 -4.51
CA GLN A 76 -5.14 20.48 -5.85
C GLN A 76 -6.62 20.79 -6.05
N VAL A 77 -7.52 19.92 -5.60
CA VAL A 77 -8.97 20.15 -5.67
C VAL A 77 -9.36 21.37 -4.85
N LYS A 78 -8.82 21.55 -3.64
CA LYS A 78 -9.09 22.74 -2.82
C LYS A 78 -8.60 24.02 -3.51
N GLU A 79 -7.40 24.01 -4.07
CA GLU A 79 -6.84 25.17 -4.79
C GLU A 79 -7.67 25.51 -6.05
N LEU A 80 -8.08 24.50 -6.81
CA LEU A 80 -8.91 24.68 -8.01
C LEU A 80 -10.31 25.21 -7.64
N ASN A 81 -10.92 24.70 -6.58
CA ASN A 81 -12.21 25.18 -6.11
C ASN A 81 -12.15 26.64 -5.63
N ALA A 82 -11.07 27.02 -4.93
CA ALA A 82 -10.85 28.41 -4.53
C ALA A 82 -10.73 29.33 -5.76
N LYS A 83 -9.88 28.96 -6.73
CA LYS A 83 -9.76 29.70 -8.00
C LYS A 83 -11.08 29.79 -8.75
N GLN A 84 -11.85 28.71 -8.78
CA GLN A 84 -13.17 28.72 -9.42
C GLN A 84 -14.15 29.67 -8.73
N ALA A 85 -14.13 29.73 -7.40
CA ALA A 85 -14.96 30.66 -6.64
C ALA A 85 -14.54 32.12 -6.91
N ASP A 86 -13.24 32.41 -6.88
CA ASP A 86 -12.70 33.74 -7.17
C ASP A 86 -13.06 34.21 -8.58
N LEU A 87 -12.85 33.35 -9.59
CA LEU A 87 -13.20 33.65 -10.98
C LEU A 87 -14.71 33.84 -11.15
N LYS A 88 -15.53 33.08 -10.42
CA LYS A 88 -17.00 33.24 -10.48
C LYS A 88 -17.45 34.57 -9.88
N ASP A 89 -16.81 35.00 -8.79
CA ASP A 89 -17.03 36.31 -8.18
C ASP A 89 -16.60 37.44 -9.13
N GLU A 90 -15.42 37.30 -9.76
CA GLU A 90 -14.94 38.24 -10.78
C GLU A 90 -15.88 38.34 -11.98
N ILE A 91 -16.37 37.21 -12.51
CA ILE A 91 -17.38 37.19 -13.58
C ILE A 91 -18.66 37.90 -13.12
N SER A 92 -19.06 37.74 -11.86
CA SER A 92 -20.25 38.42 -11.33
C SER A 92 -20.04 39.92 -11.27
N LYS A 93 -18.87 40.39 -10.82
CA LYS A 93 -18.52 41.81 -10.78
C LYS A 93 -18.42 42.41 -12.18
N LEU A 94 -17.83 41.70 -13.13
CA LEU A 94 -17.72 42.14 -14.53
C LEU A 94 -19.06 42.22 -15.27
N LYS A 95 -20.13 41.62 -14.74
CA LYS A 95 -21.49 41.81 -15.27
C LYS A 95 -22.16 43.08 -14.76
N ASP A 96 -21.62 43.70 -13.71
CA ASP A 96 -22.12 44.94 -13.14
C ASP A 96 -21.53 46.14 -13.91
N GLU A 97 -22.41 46.95 -14.49
CA GLU A 97 -22.03 48.09 -15.34
C GLU A 97 -21.28 49.18 -14.55
N ASP A 98 -21.64 49.38 -13.27
CA ASP A 98 -20.97 50.34 -12.40
C ASP A 98 -19.53 49.89 -12.10
N TYR A 99 -19.33 48.59 -11.84
CA TYR A 99 -18.01 48.00 -11.61
C TYR A 99 -17.11 48.09 -12.85
N VAL A 100 -17.66 47.81 -14.04
CA VAL A 100 -16.93 47.92 -15.32
C VAL A 100 -16.57 49.38 -15.63
N THR A 101 -17.44 50.32 -15.32
CA THR A 101 -17.18 51.76 -15.51
C THR A 101 -16.06 52.24 -14.59
N GLU A 102 -16.07 51.83 -13.31
CA GLU A 102 -14.98 52.10 -12.36
C GLU A 102 -13.65 51.46 -12.80
N LEU A 103 -13.70 50.23 -13.33
CA LEU A 103 -12.53 49.56 -13.89
C LEU A 103 -11.94 50.34 -15.09
N ALA A 104 -12.81 50.83 -15.99
CA ALA A 104 -12.40 51.63 -17.14
C ALA A 104 -11.81 53.00 -16.72
N ARG A 105 -12.36 53.64 -15.68
CA ARG A 105 -11.79 54.87 -15.11
C ARG A 105 -10.42 54.62 -14.48
N ARG A 106 -10.27 53.54 -13.71
CA ARG A 106 -9.05 53.24 -12.94
C ARG A 106 -7.90 52.73 -13.81
N ASP A 107 -8.17 51.75 -14.67
CA ASP A 107 -7.12 51.00 -15.37
C ASP A 107 -6.92 51.46 -16.81
N LEU A 108 -7.97 52.02 -17.43
CA LEU A 108 -7.95 52.49 -18.82
C LEU A 108 -8.01 54.01 -18.96
N PHE A 109 -8.08 54.75 -17.85
CA PHE A 109 -8.20 56.22 -17.83
C PHE A 109 -9.32 56.75 -18.73
N MET A 110 -10.43 56.02 -18.84
CA MET A 110 -11.60 56.44 -19.61
C MET A 110 -12.48 57.36 -18.75
N SER A 111 -13.04 58.42 -19.33
CA SER A 111 -14.06 59.26 -18.68
C SER A 111 -15.42 59.14 -19.35
N GLY A 112 -16.48 59.28 -18.56
CA GLY A 112 -17.85 59.33 -19.04
C GLY A 112 -18.20 60.67 -19.71
N ASN A 113 -19.41 60.73 -20.26
CA ASN A 113 -19.92 61.94 -20.92
C ASN A 113 -20.01 63.11 -19.92
N GLY A 114 -19.18 64.14 -20.12
CA GLY A 114 -19.13 65.33 -19.26
C GLY A 114 -18.10 65.28 -18.12
N GLU A 115 -17.32 64.19 -18.00
CA GLU A 115 -16.25 64.04 -17.01
C GLU A 115 -14.90 64.51 -17.57
N ILE A 116 -14.09 65.20 -16.75
CA ILE A 116 -12.74 65.70 -17.10
C ILE A 116 -11.69 64.92 -16.32
N LEU A 117 -10.75 64.27 -17.02
CA LEU A 117 -9.60 63.60 -16.39
C LEU A 117 -8.53 64.61 -15.95
N PHE A 118 -8.16 64.56 -14.67
CA PHE A 118 -7.00 65.29 -14.16
C PHE A 118 -5.83 64.33 -13.97
N ASN A 119 -4.89 64.32 -14.93
CA ASN A 119 -3.65 63.56 -14.78
C ASN A 119 -2.69 64.34 -13.87
N VAL A 120 -2.69 63.99 -12.59
CA VAL A 120 -1.77 64.59 -11.62
C VAL A 120 -0.43 63.86 -11.74
N GLU A 121 0.50 64.42 -12.52
CA GLU A 121 1.89 63.94 -12.50
C GLU A 121 2.40 64.00 -11.06
N LYS A 122 2.63 62.84 -10.44
CA LYS A 122 3.33 62.78 -9.16
C LYS A 122 4.73 63.33 -9.40
N LYS A 123 4.95 64.60 -9.05
CA LYS A 123 6.31 65.15 -8.94
C LYS A 123 7.10 64.22 -8.03
N SER A 124 8.05 63.52 -8.63
CA SER A 124 9.12 62.82 -7.91
C SER A 124 9.73 63.80 -6.93
N LYS A 125 9.69 63.46 -5.64
CA LYS A 125 10.57 64.04 -4.64
C LYS A 125 11.83 63.19 -4.55
#